data_AF-A0A7S0YVL0-F1
#
_entry.id   AF-A0A7S0YVL0-F1
#
_cell.length_a   1.000
_cell.length_b   1.000
_cell.length_c   1.000
_cell.angle_alpha   90.00
_cell.angle_beta   90.00
_cell.angle_gamma   90.00
#
_symmetry.space_group_name_H-M   'P 1'
#
loop_
_entity.id
_entity.type
_entity.pdbx_description
1 polymer ?
#
loop_
_entity_poly.entity_id
_entity_poly.type
_entity_poly.pdbx_seq_one_letter_code
_entity_poly.pdbx_strand_id
1 'polypeptide(L)'
;MVMASAYGYGAAAAALALNLTASVLSVYFGDASGEMFHGPAQACSAIHDSGNSSFCHHLDDSRRRLIFGDLHGLQPQPEQPAGSIVIFGARGGDDKGDKSEHRGDTIPMCNSIIELGWSCLPLFYSDEAHSDLLRIASAADGYISRVNPDVYEGVSIPKYEALLEELGSMGLAAMPHPRFMQLFGSKEALARISNLRTGLADTAMYTDEVSFAKGFTANLAQGPRVLKQNRGFQGEGIWICRLEDTSLYGTQGALPLDSMVEVMEALDNSVERKTLAELLESGYEYLRGEGG
;
A
#
# COMPACT_ATOMS: atom_id res chain seq x y z
N MET A 1 -10.01 6.71 -14.32
CA MET A 1 -9.66 5.38 -14.93
C MET A 1 -8.25 5.35 -15.57
N VAL A 2 -7.53 4.21 -15.50
CA VAL A 2 -6.16 4.02 -16.02
C VAL A 2 -6.12 2.87 -17.04
N MET A 3 -5.39 3.04 -18.14
CA MET A 3 -5.27 2.08 -19.24
C MET A 3 -3.81 1.78 -19.55
N ALA A 4 -3.48 0.53 -19.87
CA ALA A 4 -2.13 0.11 -20.31
C ALA A 4 -2.21 -1.01 -21.37
N SER A 5 -1.15 -1.22 -22.17
CA SER A 5 -1.09 -2.35 -23.12
C SER A 5 -1.08 -3.71 -22.44
N ALA A 6 -1.68 -4.71 -23.11
CA ALA A 6 -1.68 -6.10 -22.66
C ALA A 6 -0.71 -7.03 -23.41
N TYR A 7 0.12 -6.50 -24.33
CA TYR A 7 1.16 -7.29 -24.98
C TYR A 7 2.34 -7.55 -24.03
N GLY A 8 2.73 -8.82 -23.85
CA GLY A 8 3.96 -9.19 -23.15
C GLY A 8 3.80 -9.84 -21.77
N TYR A 9 2.62 -10.34 -21.40
CA TYR A 9 2.45 -11.15 -20.17
C TYR A 9 2.96 -12.59 -20.34
N GLY A 10 4.26 -12.73 -20.57
CA GLY A 10 5.01 -13.88 -20.04
C GLY A 10 5.21 -13.71 -18.53
N ALA A 11 5.43 -14.80 -17.81
CA ALA A 11 5.46 -14.93 -16.34
C ALA A 11 6.39 -13.98 -15.52
N ALA A 12 6.99 -12.95 -16.13
CA ALA A 12 7.94 -12.03 -15.49
C ALA A 12 7.31 -10.75 -14.90
N ALA A 13 6.03 -10.43 -15.18
CA ALA A 13 5.42 -9.18 -14.71
C ALA A 13 4.89 -9.22 -13.25
N ALA A 14 4.83 -10.39 -12.62
CA ALA A 14 4.50 -10.53 -11.20
C ALA A 14 5.65 -10.07 -10.26
N ALA A 15 6.85 -9.85 -10.79
CA ALA A 15 8.05 -9.56 -10.00
C ALA A 15 8.37 -8.05 -9.85
N LEU A 16 7.64 -7.14 -10.51
CA LEU A 16 7.96 -5.71 -10.49
C LEU A 16 7.26 -4.90 -9.37
N ALA A 17 6.33 -5.52 -8.64
CA ALA A 17 5.61 -4.87 -7.52
C ALA A 17 6.39 -4.89 -6.18
N LEU A 18 7.63 -5.38 -6.16
CA LEU A 18 8.38 -5.65 -4.92
C LEU A 18 9.68 -4.86 -4.72
N ASN A 19 10.01 -3.86 -5.55
CA ASN A 19 11.36 -3.25 -5.52
C ASN A 19 11.45 -1.71 -5.58
N LEU A 20 10.45 -0.98 -5.08
CA LEU A 20 10.54 0.50 -4.99
C LEU A 20 10.84 1.07 -3.59
N THR A 21 11.06 0.22 -2.58
CA THR A 21 11.34 0.69 -1.21
C THR A 21 12.83 0.90 -0.91
N ALA A 22 13.75 0.49 -1.78
CA ALA A 22 15.19 0.53 -1.48
C ALA A 22 15.96 1.76 -2.02
N SER A 23 15.37 2.60 -2.88
CA SER A 23 16.09 3.73 -3.52
C SER A 23 15.68 5.12 -3.03
N VAL A 24 14.71 5.22 -2.12
CA VAL A 24 14.35 6.52 -1.48
C VAL A 24 15.19 6.78 -0.22
N LEU A 25 15.82 5.74 0.34
CA LEU A 25 16.67 5.86 1.53
C LEU A 25 18.04 6.51 1.27
N SER A 26 18.57 6.50 0.05
CA SER A 26 19.88 7.16 -0.20
C SER A 26 19.80 8.66 -0.47
N VAL A 27 18.61 9.20 -0.74
CA VAL A 27 18.42 10.63 -1.04
C VAL A 27 18.15 11.46 0.21
N TYR A 28 17.76 10.84 1.33
CA TYR A 28 17.51 11.54 2.61
C TYR A 28 18.70 11.55 3.59
N PHE A 29 19.78 10.80 3.33
CA PHE A 29 21.00 10.83 4.16
C PHE A 29 22.17 11.60 3.53
N GLY A 30 21.89 12.43 2.52
CA GLY A 30 22.86 13.27 1.85
C GLY A 30 22.83 14.73 2.29
N ASP A 31 23.10 15.00 3.56
CA ASP A 31 23.91 16.16 3.96
C ASP A 31 24.25 16.08 5.45
N ALA A 32 25.48 15.67 5.72
CA ALA A 32 26.09 15.75 7.04
C ALA A 32 26.38 17.22 7.37
N SER A 33 25.45 17.89 8.06
CA SER A 33 25.74 19.10 8.82
C SER A 33 25.09 19.05 10.21
N GLY A 34 25.78 18.39 11.14
CA GLY A 34 26.25 19.06 12.35
C GLY A 34 25.27 19.63 13.39
N GLU A 35 23.99 19.25 13.43
CA GLU A 35 23.15 19.54 14.60
C GLU A 35 22.64 18.24 15.25
N MET A 36 23.26 17.88 16.37
CA MET A 36 22.81 16.82 17.26
C MET A 36 21.44 17.17 17.83
N PHE A 37 20.38 16.54 17.30
CA PHE A 37 19.10 16.47 18.00
C PHE A 37 19.33 15.77 19.35
N HIS A 38 19.21 16.53 20.44
CA HIS A 38 19.26 15.99 21.79
C HIS A 38 17.92 15.27 22.05
N GLY A 39 17.89 13.97 21.77
CA GLY A 39 16.73 13.11 22.05
C GLY A 39 16.56 12.81 23.55
N PRO A 40 15.35 12.47 24.00
CA PRO A 40 15.10 11.98 25.35
C PRO A 40 15.60 10.53 25.47
N ALA A 41 16.88 10.37 25.82
CA ALA A 41 17.58 9.09 25.97
C ALA A 41 17.14 8.23 27.17
N GLN A 42 15.84 8.10 27.48
CA GLN A 42 15.37 7.32 28.63
C GLN A 42 14.14 6.42 28.37
N ALA A 43 13.71 6.23 27.12
CA ALA A 43 12.43 5.56 26.86
C ALA A 43 12.45 4.03 26.65
N CYS A 44 13.60 3.34 26.56
CA CYS A 44 13.59 1.98 25.96
C CYS A 44 14.36 0.83 26.62
N SER A 45 14.69 0.89 27.91
CA SER A 45 15.29 -0.26 28.62
C SER A 45 14.29 -1.23 29.28
N ALA A 46 12.99 -1.17 28.97
CA ALA A 46 11.95 -1.68 29.90
C ALA A 46 10.89 -2.64 29.33
N ILE A 47 11.15 -3.35 28.24
CA ILE A 47 10.13 -4.26 27.65
C ILE A 47 10.29 -5.72 28.11
N HIS A 48 11.44 -6.07 28.70
CA HIS A 48 11.69 -7.43 29.21
C HIS A 48 11.44 -7.64 30.70
N ASP A 49 10.91 -6.65 31.42
CA ASP A 49 10.48 -6.85 32.80
C ASP A 49 9.01 -6.51 33.00
N SER A 50 8.24 -7.56 33.22
CA SER A 50 6.90 -7.56 33.76
C SER A 50 6.68 -6.44 34.79
N GLY A 51 5.88 -5.44 34.43
CA GLY A 51 5.22 -4.56 35.39
C GLY A 51 5.87 -3.22 35.74
N ASN A 52 6.99 -2.81 35.12
CA ASN A 52 7.64 -1.54 35.52
C ASN A 52 8.18 -0.61 34.42
N SER A 53 7.59 -0.62 33.22
CA SER A 53 7.84 0.46 32.25
C SER A 53 6.85 1.61 32.46
N SER A 54 7.37 2.80 32.82
CA SER A 54 6.62 4.07 33.00
C SER A 54 5.59 4.34 31.88
N PHE A 55 5.83 3.72 30.72
CA PHE A 55 5.14 3.85 29.46
C PHE A 55 3.86 3.02 29.34
N CYS A 56 3.82 1.79 29.87
CA CYS A 56 2.72 0.84 29.70
C CYS A 56 1.95 0.54 31.00
N HIS A 57 2.22 1.24 32.10
CA HIS A 57 1.52 1.03 33.39
C HIS A 57 0.02 1.30 33.33
N HIS A 58 -0.40 2.17 32.42
CA HIS A 58 -1.82 2.50 32.24
C HIS A 58 -2.61 1.36 31.57
N LEU A 59 -1.93 0.37 30.97
CA LEU A 59 -2.55 -0.75 30.30
C LEU A 59 -2.72 -1.91 31.28
N ASP A 60 -3.93 -2.48 31.34
CA ASP A 60 -4.14 -3.79 31.95
C ASP A 60 -3.65 -4.92 31.03
N ASP A 61 -3.65 -6.16 31.53
CA ASP A 61 -3.14 -7.31 30.79
C ASP A 61 -3.96 -7.61 29.52
N SER A 62 -5.25 -7.30 29.51
CA SER A 62 -6.11 -7.47 28.35
C SER A 62 -5.75 -6.47 27.24
N ARG A 63 -5.51 -5.21 27.62
CA ARG A 63 -5.04 -4.13 26.73
C ARG A 63 -3.63 -4.40 26.21
N ARG A 64 -2.74 -4.91 27.05
CA ARG A 64 -1.40 -5.35 26.61
C ARG A 64 -1.50 -6.46 25.57
N ARG A 65 -2.32 -7.48 25.81
CA ARG A 65 -2.51 -8.56 24.83
C ARG A 65 -3.16 -8.06 23.54
N LEU A 66 -4.11 -7.13 23.62
CA LEU A 66 -4.72 -6.50 22.46
C LEU A 66 -3.66 -5.82 21.57
N ILE A 67 -2.78 -5.03 22.18
CA ILE A 67 -1.77 -4.20 21.51
C ILE A 67 -0.55 -5.01 21.05
N PHE A 68 0.03 -5.85 21.89
CA PHE A 68 1.30 -6.51 21.56
C PHE A 68 1.11 -7.91 20.99
N GLY A 69 0.03 -8.61 21.38
CA GLY A 69 -0.18 -10.01 21.05
C GLY A 69 0.89 -10.94 21.59
N ASP A 70 1.15 -12.03 20.88
CA ASP A 70 2.15 -13.03 21.25
C ASP A 70 3.55 -12.65 20.74
N LEU A 71 4.42 -12.28 21.67
CA LEU A 71 5.81 -11.90 21.38
C LEU A 71 6.78 -13.09 21.37
N HIS A 72 6.28 -14.32 21.26
CA HIS A 72 7.14 -15.51 21.18
C HIS A 72 8.19 -15.36 20.06
N GLY A 73 9.47 -15.50 20.45
CA GLY A 73 10.62 -15.38 19.54
C GLY A 73 11.17 -13.96 19.38
N LEU A 74 10.57 -12.95 20.00
CA LEU A 74 11.15 -11.62 20.09
C LEU A 74 12.38 -11.65 21.00
N GLN A 75 13.49 -11.10 20.53
CA GLN A 75 14.74 -11.03 21.27
C GLN A 75 14.67 -10.04 22.44
N PRO A 76 15.58 -10.16 23.43
CA PRO A 76 15.85 -9.12 24.43
C PRO A 76 16.12 -7.76 23.78
N GLN A 77 15.48 -6.71 24.28
CA GLN A 77 15.77 -5.35 23.83
C GLN A 77 17.18 -4.93 24.29
N PRO A 78 17.90 -4.09 23.54
CA PRO A 78 19.20 -3.58 23.97
C PRO A 78 19.09 -2.81 25.29
N GLU A 79 20.07 -2.93 26.19
CA GLU A 79 20.08 -2.17 27.45
C GLU A 79 20.18 -0.65 27.22
N GLN A 80 20.91 -0.25 26.17
CA GLN A 80 21.12 1.14 25.76
C GLN A 80 20.85 1.27 24.25
N PRO A 81 19.58 1.30 23.84
CA PRO A 81 19.24 1.35 22.42
C PRO A 81 19.59 2.72 21.83
N ALA A 82 20.10 2.72 20.60
CA ALA A 82 20.43 3.95 19.87
C ALA A 82 19.20 4.78 19.46
N GLY A 83 18.05 4.12 19.42
CA GLY A 83 16.74 4.67 19.09
C GLY A 83 15.69 3.56 19.14
N SER A 84 14.46 3.91 18.80
CA SER A 84 13.28 3.06 18.97
C SER A 84 12.35 3.10 17.76
N ILE A 85 11.92 1.91 17.32
CA ILE A 85 11.01 1.75 16.18
C ILE A 85 9.80 0.92 16.62
N VAL A 86 8.61 1.30 16.17
CA VAL A 86 7.41 0.47 16.33
C VAL A 86 6.93 -0.06 14.98
N ILE A 87 6.49 -1.31 14.92
CA ILE A 87 5.96 -1.93 13.70
C ILE A 87 4.45 -2.12 13.87
N PHE A 88 3.64 -1.37 13.11
CA PHE A 88 2.19 -1.54 13.12
C PHE A 88 1.77 -2.75 12.28
N GLY A 89 0.98 -3.64 12.88
CA GLY A 89 0.23 -4.71 12.23
C GLY A 89 -1.26 -4.62 12.56
N ALA A 90 -2.08 -5.50 11.98
CA ALA A 90 -3.51 -5.63 12.32
C ALA A 90 -3.85 -7.11 12.52
N ARG A 91 -4.86 -7.42 13.36
CA ARG A 91 -5.31 -8.80 13.61
C ARG A 91 -6.26 -9.28 12.50
N GLY A 92 -6.31 -10.59 12.28
CA GLY A 92 -7.13 -11.21 11.22
C GLY A 92 -6.46 -11.20 9.85
N GLY A 93 -7.19 -11.59 8.79
CA GLY A 93 -6.68 -11.70 7.43
C GLY A 93 -5.94 -13.01 7.12
N ASP A 94 -5.79 -13.31 5.83
CA ASP A 94 -5.27 -14.60 5.33
C ASP A 94 -3.73 -14.69 5.31
N ASP A 95 -3.05 -13.61 5.67
CA ASP A 95 -1.58 -13.49 5.63
C ASP A 95 -0.88 -14.01 6.89
N LYS A 96 -1.65 -14.52 7.87
CA LYS A 96 -1.18 -15.02 9.16
C LYS A 96 -1.44 -16.52 9.22
N GLY A 97 -0.38 -17.32 9.37
CA GLY A 97 -0.52 -18.76 9.52
C GLY A 97 -1.11 -19.14 10.88
N ASP A 98 -1.69 -20.34 10.98
CA ASP A 98 -2.39 -20.88 12.17
C ASP A 98 -1.60 -20.86 13.49
N LYS A 99 -0.30 -20.53 13.45
CA LYS A 99 0.66 -20.67 14.56
C LYS A 99 1.12 -19.36 15.17
N SER A 100 0.81 -18.19 14.59
CA SER A 100 1.23 -16.90 15.14
C SER A 100 0.16 -15.84 14.95
N GLU A 101 -0.07 -15.03 15.99
CA GLU A 101 -0.94 -13.86 15.89
C GLU A 101 -0.35 -12.79 14.95
N HIS A 102 0.98 -12.79 14.75
CA HIS A 102 1.67 -11.87 13.85
C HIS A 102 1.86 -12.46 12.44
N ARG A 103 2.14 -11.60 11.47
CA ARG A 103 2.68 -12.05 10.19
C ARG A 103 4.03 -12.71 10.42
N GLY A 104 4.36 -13.70 9.60
CA GLY A 104 5.60 -14.47 9.75
C GLY A 104 6.89 -13.62 9.65
N ASP A 105 6.83 -12.42 9.08
CA ASP A 105 7.93 -11.47 8.95
C ASP A 105 8.04 -10.48 10.11
N THR A 106 6.99 -10.25 10.91
CA THR A 106 6.96 -9.19 11.93
C THR A 106 8.01 -9.38 13.04
N ILE A 107 8.06 -10.55 13.67
CA ILE A 107 9.02 -10.82 14.75
C ILE A 107 10.47 -10.87 14.21
N PRO A 108 10.76 -11.52 13.06
CA PRO A 108 12.07 -11.41 12.42
C PRO A 108 12.51 -9.97 12.12
N MET A 109 11.62 -9.10 11.63
CA MET A 109 11.94 -7.68 11.40
C MET A 109 12.30 -6.96 12.70
N CYS A 110 11.54 -7.19 13.78
CA CYS A 110 11.87 -6.61 15.08
C CYS A 110 13.24 -7.08 15.57
N ASN A 111 13.52 -8.37 15.45
CA ASN A 111 14.80 -8.95 15.85
C ASN A 111 15.97 -8.38 15.03
N SER A 112 15.82 -8.16 13.72
CA SER A 112 16.86 -7.52 12.93
C SER A 112 17.13 -6.07 13.37
N ILE A 113 16.12 -5.32 13.78
CA ILE A 113 16.29 -3.96 14.32
C ILE A 113 16.97 -4.01 15.70
N ILE A 114 16.61 -4.99 16.53
CA ILE A 114 17.25 -5.26 17.83
C ILE A 114 18.73 -5.60 17.67
N GLU A 115 19.08 -6.46 16.72
CA GLU A 115 20.46 -6.85 16.41
C GLU A 115 21.31 -5.66 15.95
N LEU A 116 20.68 -4.62 15.36
CA LEU A 116 21.34 -3.36 15.00
C LEU A 116 21.49 -2.39 16.18
N GLY A 117 21.08 -2.77 17.39
CA GLY A 117 21.21 -1.96 18.61
C GLY A 117 20.09 -0.94 18.81
N TRP A 118 18.95 -1.11 18.13
CA TRP A 118 17.74 -0.29 18.32
C TRP A 118 16.69 -1.08 19.10
N SER A 119 15.80 -0.43 19.82
CA SER A 119 14.63 -1.13 20.36
C SER A 119 13.55 -1.25 19.30
N CYS A 120 12.83 -2.37 19.29
CA CYS A 120 11.75 -2.59 18.35
C CYS A 120 10.60 -3.42 18.93
N LEU A 121 9.37 -2.95 18.73
CA LEU A 121 8.16 -3.68 19.12
C LEU A 121 7.10 -3.71 18.03
N PRO A 122 6.39 -4.84 17.89
CA PRO A 122 5.17 -4.89 17.11
C PRO A 122 3.98 -4.33 17.89
N LEU A 123 3.12 -3.58 17.21
CA LEU A 123 1.88 -3.02 17.74
C LEU A 123 0.72 -3.38 16.80
N PHE A 124 -0.30 -4.04 17.32
CA PHE A 124 -1.56 -4.26 16.62
C PHE A 124 -2.43 -3.02 16.67
N TYR A 125 -2.74 -2.47 15.50
CA TYR A 125 -3.74 -1.44 15.34
C TYR A 125 -5.15 -2.02 15.36
N SER A 126 -6.01 -1.33 16.11
CA SER A 126 -7.46 -1.38 15.99
C SER A 126 -8.01 0.01 16.32
N ASP A 127 -9.20 0.31 15.84
CA ASP A 127 -9.86 1.58 16.15
C ASP A 127 -10.09 1.72 17.66
N GLU A 128 -10.31 0.63 18.39
CA GLU A 128 -10.43 0.63 19.85
C GLU A 128 -9.14 1.04 20.56
N ALA A 129 -7.99 0.59 20.04
CA ALA A 129 -6.68 0.81 20.65
C ALA A 129 -6.02 2.12 20.20
N HIS A 130 -6.64 2.90 19.29
CA HIS A 130 -6.05 4.08 18.66
C HIS A 130 -5.38 5.05 19.64
N SER A 131 -6.07 5.44 20.72
CA SER A 131 -5.51 6.41 21.69
C SER A 131 -4.32 5.87 22.46
N ASP A 132 -4.35 4.58 22.82
CA ASP A 132 -3.22 3.91 23.49
C ASP A 132 -2.03 3.81 22.54
N LEU A 133 -2.28 3.45 21.27
CA LEU A 133 -1.25 3.32 20.25
C LEU A 133 -0.61 4.64 19.90
N LEU A 134 -1.38 5.72 19.79
CA LEU A 134 -0.83 7.06 19.60
C LEU A 134 0.09 7.44 20.78
N ARG A 135 -0.37 7.21 22.01
CA ARG A 135 0.42 7.47 23.21
C ARG A 135 1.70 6.64 23.25
N ILE A 136 1.64 5.36 22.83
CA ILE A 136 2.80 4.47 22.83
C ILE A 136 3.76 4.86 21.69
N ALA A 137 3.25 4.96 20.47
CA ALA A 137 4.08 5.20 19.30
C ALA A 137 4.72 6.59 19.30
N SER A 138 4.08 7.61 19.90
CA SER A 138 4.62 8.98 19.94
C SER A 138 5.92 9.15 20.72
N ALA A 139 6.34 8.19 21.55
CA ALA A 139 7.68 8.23 22.15
C ALA A 139 8.73 7.40 21.39
N ALA A 140 8.35 6.79 20.27
CA ALA A 140 9.29 6.16 19.37
C ALA A 140 9.98 7.21 18.48
N ASP A 141 11.14 6.86 17.93
CA ASP A 141 11.85 7.69 16.95
C ASP A 141 11.29 7.48 15.52
N GLY A 142 10.60 6.35 15.29
CA GLY A 142 9.98 6.05 14.02
C GLY A 142 9.02 4.88 14.06
N TYR A 143 8.33 4.67 12.94
CA TYR A 143 7.40 3.56 12.77
C TYR A 143 7.48 2.91 11.39
N ILE A 144 7.08 1.65 11.34
CA ILE A 144 6.87 0.87 10.12
C ILE A 144 5.40 0.45 10.05
N SER A 145 4.64 1.00 9.10
CA SER A 145 3.25 0.62 8.86
C SER A 145 3.17 -0.59 7.92
N ARG A 146 2.58 -1.68 8.43
CA ARG A 146 2.31 -2.92 7.65
C ARG A 146 0.82 -3.25 7.61
N VAL A 147 -0.03 -2.26 7.87
CA VAL A 147 -1.49 -2.41 7.87
C VAL A 147 -2.04 -1.96 6.52
N ASN A 148 -2.83 -2.83 5.90
CA ASN A 148 -3.75 -2.48 4.83
C ASN A 148 -5.15 -2.27 5.45
N PRO A 149 -5.57 -1.04 5.79
CA PRO A 149 -6.73 -0.80 6.65
C PRO A 149 -8.06 -1.33 6.08
N ASP A 150 -8.15 -1.53 4.78
CA ASP A 150 -9.36 -1.85 4.01
C ASP A 150 -9.85 -3.29 4.23
N VAL A 151 -9.02 -4.17 4.80
CA VAL A 151 -9.28 -5.62 4.84
C VAL A 151 -9.48 -6.18 6.25
N TYR A 152 -9.35 -5.36 7.29
CA TYR A 152 -9.40 -5.83 8.68
C TYR A 152 -10.62 -5.29 9.41
N GLU A 153 -11.33 -6.18 10.09
CA GLU A 153 -12.42 -5.79 10.99
C GLU A 153 -11.91 -4.91 12.12
N GLY A 154 -12.64 -3.82 12.41
CA GLY A 154 -12.28 -2.89 13.48
C GLY A 154 -11.09 -1.98 13.14
N VAL A 155 -10.69 -1.89 11.88
CA VAL A 155 -9.68 -0.94 11.37
C VAL A 155 -10.34 -0.07 10.31
N SER A 156 -10.53 1.22 10.58
CA SER A 156 -11.06 2.15 9.58
C SER A 156 -9.94 2.95 8.91
N ILE A 157 -10.05 3.13 7.59
CA ILE A 157 -9.09 3.92 6.80
C ILE A 157 -8.90 5.32 7.39
N PRO A 158 -9.95 6.13 7.66
CA PRO A 158 -9.76 7.50 8.13
C PRO A 158 -9.07 7.57 9.48
N LYS A 159 -9.36 6.63 10.39
CA LYS A 159 -8.81 6.63 11.74
C LYS A 159 -7.36 6.14 11.76
N TYR A 160 -7.03 5.15 10.93
CA TYR A 160 -5.66 4.70 10.77
C TYR A 160 -4.78 5.75 10.09
N GLU A 161 -5.27 6.38 9.02
CA GLU A 161 -4.56 7.49 8.36
C GLU A 161 -4.31 8.65 9.35
N ALA A 162 -5.32 9.01 10.15
CA ALA A 162 -5.18 10.04 11.19
C ALA A 162 -4.08 9.70 12.22
N LEU A 163 -3.96 8.43 12.65
CA LEU A 163 -2.88 8.01 13.55
C LEU A 163 -1.52 8.28 12.91
N LEU A 164 -1.33 7.86 11.66
CA LEU A 164 -0.04 7.99 10.99
C LEU A 164 0.29 9.46 10.66
N GLU A 165 -0.71 10.27 10.31
CA GLU A 165 -0.56 11.71 10.10
C GLU A 165 -0.14 12.42 11.39
N GLU A 166 -0.75 12.07 12.52
CA GLU A 166 -0.41 12.65 13.81
C GLU A 166 1.03 12.29 14.21
N LEU A 167 1.42 11.02 14.11
CA LEU A 167 2.80 10.58 14.35
C LEU A 167 3.80 11.26 13.41
N GLY A 168 3.48 11.39 12.13
CA GLY A 168 4.31 12.13 11.17
C GLY A 168 4.45 13.60 11.53
N SER A 169 3.39 14.24 12.01
CA SER A 169 3.41 15.65 12.46
C SER A 169 4.26 15.86 13.71
N MET A 170 4.42 14.82 14.53
CA MET A 170 5.32 14.80 15.69
C MET A 170 6.80 14.59 15.30
N GLY A 171 7.09 14.38 14.01
CA GLY A 171 8.45 14.27 13.49
C GLY A 171 9.02 12.85 13.45
N LEU A 172 8.20 11.82 13.66
CA LEU A 172 8.65 10.44 13.59
C LEU A 172 9.11 10.05 12.18
N ALA A 173 10.19 9.26 12.11
CA ALA A 173 10.60 8.63 10.87
C ALA A 173 9.53 7.61 10.41
N ALA A 174 8.89 7.90 9.28
CA ALA A 174 7.73 7.15 8.80
C ALA A 174 8.06 6.20 7.64
N MET A 175 7.70 4.92 7.75
CA MET A 175 7.80 3.95 6.65
C MET A 175 6.48 3.20 6.42
N PRO A 176 5.69 3.56 5.38
CA PRO A 176 5.75 4.78 4.58
C PRO A 176 5.15 6.00 5.31
N HIS A 177 5.51 7.21 4.86
CA HIS A 177 4.86 8.46 5.27
C HIS A 177 3.42 8.52 4.72
N PRO A 178 2.42 9.03 5.48
CA PRO A 178 1.00 9.03 5.08
C PRO A 178 0.74 9.68 3.73
N ARG A 179 1.38 10.83 3.49
CA ARG A 179 1.37 11.52 2.19
C ARG A 179 1.75 10.62 1.02
N PHE A 180 2.72 9.72 1.19
CA PHE A 180 3.14 8.80 0.15
C PHE A 180 2.16 7.63 -0.01
N MET A 181 1.51 7.18 1.05
CA MET A 181 0.46 6.15 0.95
C MET A 181 -0.66 6.60 0.02
N GLN A 182 -1.12 7.85 0.16
CA GLN A 182 -2.16 8.42 -0.70
C GLN A 182 -1.70 8.57 -2.16
N LEU A 183 -0.46 9.01 -2.38
CA LEU A 183 0.08 9.23 -3.73
C LEU A 183 0.31 7.89 -4.46
N PHE A 184 0.96 6.93 -3.81
CA PHE A 184 1.33 5.64 -4.42
C PHE A 184 0.23 4.58 -4.36
N GLY A 185 -0.81 4.76 -3.53
CA GLY A 185 -1.98 3.88 -3.50
C GLY A 185 -2.91 4.05 -4.71
N SER A 186 -2.75 5.13 -5.48
CA SER A 186 -3.54 5.38 -6.69
C SER A 186 -2.87 4.77 -7.94
N LYS A 187 -3.67 4.24 -8.87
CA LYS A 187 -3.14 3.78 -10.16
C LYS A 187 -2.70 4.94 -11.07
N GLU A 188 -3.14 6.17 -10.77
CA GLU A 188 -2.61 7.40 -11.35
C GLU A 188 -1.08 7.49 -11.26
N ALA A 189 -0.48 6.99 -10.17
CA ALA A 189 0.97 6.95 -10.02
C ALA A 189 1.66 6.25 -11.19
N LEU A 190 1.04 5.19 -11.76
CA LEU A 190 1.56 4.46 -12.92
C LEU A 190 1.55 5.31 -14.19
N ALA A 191 0.50 6.10 -14.40
CA ALA A 191 0.41 7.02 -15.53
C ALA A 191 1.45 8.15 -15.43
N ARG A 192 1.72 8.64 -14.21
CA ARG A 192 2.73 9.68 -13.97
C ARG A 192 4.16 9.22 -14.24
N ILE A 193 4.45 7.93 -14.01
CA ILE A 193 5.79 7.35 -14.23
C ILE A 193 5.96 6.65 -15.58
N SER A 194 4.95 6.70 -16.47
CA SER A 194 4.92 5.97 -17.75
C SER A 194 6.12 6.25 -18.65
N ASN A 195 6.68 7.47 -18.57
CA ASN A 195 7.82 7.91 -19.37
C ASN A 195 9.20 7.60 -18.74
N LEU A 196 9.24 6.98 -17.56
CA LEU A 196 10.50 6.51 -16.98
C LEU A 196 11.01 5.26 -17.71
N ARG A 197 12.30 4.92 -17.55
CA ARG A 197 12.90 3.72 -18.16
C ARG A 197 12.21 2.42 -17.74
N THR A 198 11.61 2.40 -16.56
CA THR A 198 10.82 1.27 -16.02
C THR A 198 9.31 1.45 -16.25
N GLY A 199 8.90 2.58 -16.80
CA GLY A 199 7.52 2.89 -17.11
C GLY A 199 7.06 2.22 -18.40
N LEU A 200 5.75 2.14 -18.56
CA LEU A 200 5.12 1.68 -19.78
C LEU A 200 4.51 2.90 -20.49
N ALA A 201 5.18 3.38 -21.54
CA ALA A 201 4.86 4.64 -22.21
C ALA A 201 3.46 4.71 -22.83
N ASP A 202 2.83 3.55 -23.06
CA ASP A 202 1.43 3.45 -23.53
C ASP A 202 0.38 3.44 -22.41
N THR A 203 0.79 3.80 -21.19
CA THR A 203 -0.12 3.98 -20.05
C THR A 203 -0.79 5.35 -20.13
N ALA A 204 -2.13 5.39 -20.14
CA ALA A 204 -2.92 6.61 -20.13
C ALA A 204 -3.86 6.66 -18.92
N MET A 205 -4.14 7.87 -18.45
CA MET A 205 -5.18 8.14 -17.45
C MET A 205 -6.28 8.98 -18.09
N TYR A 206 -7.52 8.60 -17.83
CA TYR A 206 -8.71 9.31 -18.27
C TYR A 206 -9.50 9.78 -17.06
N THR A 207 -9.85 11.06 -17.07
CA THR A 207 -10.55 11.77 -15.98
C THR A 207 -11.95 12.22 -16.37
N ASP A 208 -12.32 12.08 -17.64
CA ASP A 208 -13.60 12.51 -18.18
C ASP A 208 -14.02 11.60 -19.34
N GLU A 209 -15.33 11.56 -19.60
CA GLU A 209 -15.93 10.66 -20.58
C GLU A 209 -15.41 10.91 -22.00
N VAL A 210 -15.14 12.18 -22.34
CA VAL A 210 -14.70 12.59 -23.68
C VAL A 210 -13.27 12.11 -23.93
N SER A 211 -12.36 12.32 -22.99
CA SER A 211 -10.98 11.83 -23.08
C SER A 211 -10.92 10.31 -23.05
N PHE A 212 -11.76 9.67 -22.24
CA PHE A 212 -11.86 8.21 -22.18
C PHE A 212 -12.31 7.62 -23.52
N ALA A 213 -13.46 8.05 -24.05
CA ALA A 213 -13.98 7.53 -25.31
C ALA A 213 -12.98 7.68 -26.46
N LYS A 214 -12.46 8.90 -26.66
CA LYS A 214 -11.51 9.18 -27.73
C LYS A 214 -10.19 8.44 -27.55
N GLY A 215 -9.62 8.50 -26.36
CA GLY A 215 -8.31 7.91 -26.07
C GLY A 215 -8.34 6.39 -26.07
N PHE A 216 -9.35 5.79 -25.43
CA PHE A 216 -9.45 4.34 -25.31
C PHE A 216 -9.69 3.67 -26.66
N THR A 217 -10.64 4.17 -27.45
CA THR A 217 -10.92 3.62 -28.79
C THR A 217 -9.67 3.66 -29.69
N ALA A 218 -8.90 4.75 -29.66
CA ALA A 218 -7.67 4.88 -30.44
C ALA A 218 -6.55 3.96 -29.94
N ASN A 219 -6.45 3.77 -28.62
CA ASN A 219 -5.45 2.87 -28.02
C ASN A 219 -5.78 1.39 -28.24
N LEU A 220 -7.06 1.01 -28.13
CA LEU A 220 -7.51 -0.36 -28.38
C LEU A 220 -7.27 -0.78 -29.84
N ALA A 221 -7.34 0.16 -30.79
CA ALA A 221 -6.94 -0.08 -32.18
C ALA A 221 -5.47 -0.51 -32.31
N GLN A 222 -4.59 -0.17 -31.36
CA GLN A 222 -3.18 -0.58 -31.38
C GLN A 222 -2.93 -1.96 -30.75
N GLY A 223 -3.99 -2.62 -30.25
CA GLY A 223 -3.89 -3.94 -29.64
C GLY A 223 -4.66 -4.08 -28.32
N PRO A 224 -4.67 -5.28 -27.74
CA PRO A 224 -5.29 -5.55 -26.44
C PRO A 224 -4.89 -4.55 -25.36
N ARG A 225 -5.86 -4.12 -24.54
CA ARG A 225 -5.66 -3.14 -23.46
C ARG A 225 -6.16 -3.65 -22.12
N VAL A 226 -5.51 -3.23 -21.05
CA VAL A 226 -5.97 -3.42 -19.68
C VAL A 226 -6.57 -2.11 -19.19
N LEU A 227 -7.85 -2.11 -18.83
CA LEU A 227 -8.53 -1.02 -18.14
C LEU A 227 -8.56 -1.28 -16.64
N LYS A 228 -8.30 -0.25 -15.84
CA LYS A 228 -8.28 -0.33 -14.38
C LYS A 228 -8.93 0.89 -13.75
N GLN A 229 -9.73 0.67 -12.71
CA GLN A 229 -10.19 1.76 -11.84
C GLN A 229 -9.00 2.43 -11.12
N ASN A 230 -9.05 3.74 -10.89
CA ASN A 230 -7.95 4.47 -10.23
C ASN A 230 -7.71 3.99 -8.80
N ARG A 231 -8.81 3.69 -8.08
CA ARG A 231 -8.82 3.05 -6.76
C ARG A 231 -9.44 1.65 -6.85
N GLY A 232 -9.28 0.83 -5.82
CA GLY A 232 -9.73 -0.57 -5.78
C GLY A 232 -8.59 -1.58 -5.68
N PHE A 233 -8.89 -2.76 -5.13
CA PHE A 233 -7.93 -3.77 -4.71
C PHE A 233 -8.19 -5.16 -5.33
N GLN A 234 -7.22 -6.08 -5.22
CA GLN A 234 -7.34 -7.52 -5.54
C GLN A 234 -7.82 -7.93 -6.95
N GLY A 235 -7.78 -7.04 -7.94
CA GLY A 235 -8.13 -7.40 -9.32
C GLY A 235 -9.57 -7.09 -9.71
N GLU A 236 -10.40 -6.63 -8.76
CA GLU A 236 -11.71 -6.06 -9.03
C GLU A 236 -11.57 -4.83 -9.92
N GLY A 237 -12.41 -4.73 -10.95
CA GLY A 237 -12.39 -3.59 -11.87
C GLY A 237 -11.11 -3.49 -12.71
N ILE A 238 -10.43 -4.62 -12.93
CA ILE A 238 -9.33 -4.77 -13.87
C ILE A 238 -9.81 -5.61 -15.06
N TRP A 239 -9.88 -4.99 -16.23
CA TRP A 239 -10.51 -5.55 -17.41
C TRP A 239 -9.50 -5.70 -18.55
N ILE A 240 -9.28 -6.91 -19.04
CA ILE A 240 -8.50 -7.16 -20.26
C ILE A 240 -9.46 -7.10 -21.45
N CYS A 241 -9.28 -6.11 -22.30
CA CYS A 241 -10.12 -5.78 -23.45
C CYS A 241 -9.43 -6.21 -24.74
N ARG A 242 -10.11 -6.98 -25.59
CA ARG A 242 -9.63 -7.44 -26.91
C ARG A 242 -10.72 -7.20 -27.95
N LEU A 243 -10.34 -6.75 -29.14
CA LEU A 243 -11.25 -6.76 -30.29
C LEU A 243 -11.50 -8.20 -30.71
N GLU A 244 -12.77 -8.53 -30.94
CA GLU A 244 -13.13 -9.83 -31.54
C GLU A 244 -12.65 -9.89 -32.99
N ASP A 245 -12.89 -8.83 -33.75
CA ASP A 245 -12.30 -8.66 -35.08
C ASP A 245 -10.88 -8.10 -34.98
N THR A 246 -9.92 -9.01 -34.91
CA THR A 246 -8.49 -8.66 -34.86
C THR A 246 -8.00 -7.92 -36.11
N SER A 247 -8.74 -7.91 -37.23
CA SER A 247 -8.36 -7.16 -38.42
C SER A 247 -8.50 -5.65 -38.25
N LEU A 248 -9.26 -5.21 -37.23
CA LEU A 248 -9.40 -3.81 -36.85
C LEU A 248 -8.15 -3.27 -36.11
N TYR A 249 -7.24 -4.14 -35.68
CA TYR A 249 -5.97 -3.69 -35.12
C TYR A 249 -5.11 -2.99 -36.20
N GLY A 250 -4.39 -1.95 -35.81
CA GLY A 250 -3.62 -1.08 -36.70
C GLY A 250 -4.44 0.03 -37.37
N THR A 251 -5.77 0.07 -37.15
CA THR A 251 -6.62 1.17 -37.62
C THR A 251 -6.12 2.50 -37.08
N GLN A 252 -6.01 3.49 -37.96
CA GLN A 252 -5.63 4.85 -37.58
C GLN A 252 -6.85 5.58 -37.01
N GLY A 253 -6.77 6.00 -35.74
CA GLY A 253 -7.83 6.75 -35.07
C GLY A 253 -8.78 5.89 -34.25
N ALA A 254 -9.98 6.42 -33.98
CA ALA A 254 -10.98 5.80 -33.13
C ALA A 254 -11.69 4.63 -33.83
N LEU A 255 -11.86 3.52 -33.12
CA LEU A 255 -12.67 2.38 -33.55
C LEU A 255 -14.17 2.74 -33.61
N PRO A 256 -14.95 2.14 -34.52
CA PRO A 256 -16.41 2.22 -34.51
C PRO A 256 -17.01 1.75 -33.18
N LEU A 257 -18.01 2.46 -32.66
CA LEU A 257 -18.60 2.15 -31.35
C LEU A 257 -19.43 0.85 -31.33
N ASP A 258 -19.83 0.35 -32.49
CA ASP A 258 -20.47 -0.95 -32.69
C ASP A 258 -19.47 -2.11 -32.83
N SER A 259 -18.16 -1.85 -32.75
CA SER A 259 -17.13 -2.89 -32.73
C SER A 259 -17.31 -3.81 -31.52
N MET A 260 -17.23 -5.12 -31.74
CA MET A 260 -17.33 -6.12 -30.67
C MET A 260 -16.01 -6.27 -29.93
N VAL A 261 -16.11 -6.29 -28.59
CA VAL A 261 -14.98 -6.49 -27.67
C VAL A 261 -15.25 -7.66 -26.73
N GLU A 262 -14.25 -8.52 -26.59
CA GLU A 262 -14.13 -9.48 -25.50
C GLU A 262 -13.49 -8.76 -24.31
N VAL A 263 -14.14 -8.84 -23.15
CA VAL A 263 -13.69 -8.21 -21.91
C VAL A 263 -13.58 -9.27 -20.83
N MET A 264 -12.40 -9.45 -20.26
CA MET A 264 -12.15 -10.43 -19.20
C MET A 264 -11.82 -9.72 -17.90
N GLU A 265 -12.56 -10.02 -16.82
CA GLU A 265 -12.22 -9.51 -15.49
C GLU A 265 -11.06 -10.30 -14.87
N ALA A 266 -10.06 -9.62 -14.33
CA ALA A 266 -8.89 -10.27 -13.75
C ALA A 266 -9.18 -10.95 -12.40
N LEU A 267 -10.29 -10.60 -11.74
CA LEU A 267 -10.67 -11.14 -10.44
C LEU A 267 -10.98 -12.64 -10.51
N ASP A 268 -11.84 -13.05 -11.45
CA ASP A 268 -12.33 -14.43 -11.59
C ASP A 268 -12.12 -15.03 -12.99
N ASN A 269 -11.53 -14.27 -13.92
CA ASN A 269 -11.37 -14.62 -15.33
C ASN A 269 -12.72 -14.83 -16.06
N SER A 270 -13.81 -14.28 -15.56
CA SER A 270 -15.08 -14.20 -16.28
C SER A 270 -14.89 -13.40 -17.57
N VAL A 271 -15.58 -13.82 -18.63
CA VAL A 271 -15.48 -13.21 -19.95
C VAL A 271 -16.85 -12.75 -20.40
N GLU A 272 -16.94 -11.48 -20.78
CA GLU A 272 -18.11 -10.85 -21.35
C GLU A 272 -17.84 -10.41 -22.78
N ARG A 273 -18.89 -10.41 -23.60
CA ARG A 273 -18.88 -9.83 -24.95
C ARG A 273 -19.82 -8.66 -24.98
N LYS A 274 -19.31 -7.51 -25.41
CA LYS A 274 -20.09 -6.29 -25.51
C LYS A 274 -19.62 -5.45 -26.68
N THR A 275 -20.44 -4.51 -27.11
CA THR A 275 -20.02 -3.46 -28.04
C THR A 275 -19.07 -2.49 -27.34
N LEU A 276 -18.24 -1.79 -28.11
CA LEU A 276 -17.38 -0.75 -27.58
C LEU A 276 -18.18 0.37 -26.91
N ALA A 277 -19.38 0.69 -27.40
CA ALA A 277 -20.31 1.62 -26.76
C ALA A 277 -20.70 1.17 -25.34
N GLU A 278 -21.10 -0.09 -25.18
CA GLU A 278 -21.48 -0.66 -23.88
C GLU A 278 -20.30 -0.70 -22.91
N LEU A 279 -19.10 -1.03 -23.39
CA LEU A 279 -17.88 -0.99 -22.58
C LEU A 279 -17.58 0.44 -22.10
N LEU A 280 -17.72 1.44 -22.99
CA LEU A 280 -17.51 2.84 -22.60
C LEU A 280 -18.52 3.29 -21.54
N GLU A 281 -19.81 2.95 -21.69
CA GLU A 281 -20.83 3.31 -20.71
C GLU A 281 -20.53 2.70 -19.33
N SER A 282 -20.17 1.41 -19.28
CA SER A 282 -19.73 0.79 -18.02
C SER A 282 -18.49 1.46 -17.42
N GLY A 283 -17.58 1.95 -18.28
CA GLY A 283 -16.40 2.68 -17.84
C GLY A 283 -16.70 4.09 -17.32
N TYR A 284 -17.79 4.72 -17.76
CA TYR A 284 -18.19 6.05 -17.26
C TYR A 284 -18.63 6.02 -15.81
N GLU A 285 -19.17 4.91 -15.32
CA GLU A 285 -19.49 4.73 -13.89
C GLU A 285 -18.25 4.95 -13.02
N TYR A 286 -17.08 4.46 -13.46
CA TYR A 286 -15.81 4.66 -12.75
C TYR A 286 -15.32 6.11 -12.79
N LEU A 287 -15.73 6.91 -13.78
CA LEU A 287 -15.37 8.32 -13.88
C LEU A 287 -16.30 9.23 -13.06
N ARG A 288 -17.52 8.78 -12.78
CA ARG A 288 -18.55 9.53 -12.05
C ARG A 288 -18.51 9.29 -10.52
N GLY A 289 -17.85 8.21 -10.06
CA GLY A 289 -17.78 7.83 -8.64
C GLY A 289 -16.74 8.57 -7.79
N GLU A 290 -16.82 8.44 -6.46
CA GLU A 290 -15.79 8.95 -5.54
C GLU A 290 -14.43 8.27 -5.82
N GLY A 291 -13.46 9.03 -6.33
CA GLY A 291 -12.09 8.54 -6.61
C GLY A 291 -11.64 8.59 -8.07
N GLY A 292 -12.57 8.81 -9.01
CA GLY A 292 -12.32 9.04 -10.45
C GLY A 292 -11.78 7.89 -11.30
#